data_AF-A0A0C1FCL0-F1
#
_entry.id   AF-A0A0C1FCL0-F1
#
_cell.length_a   1.000
_cell.length_b   1.000
_cell.length_c   1.000
_cell.angle_alpha   90.00
_cell.angle_beta   90.00
_cell.angle_gamma   90.00
#
_symmetry.space_group_name_H-M   'P 1'
#
loop_
_entity.id
_entity.type
_entity.pdbx_description
1 polymer ?
#
loop_
_entity_poly.entity_id
_entity_poly.type
_entity_poly.pdbx_seq_one_letter_code
_entity_poly.pdbx_strand_id
1 'polypeptide(L)'
;MAQKIHQGRNVKRFREMLGIKQEVLAFDLGEEWNQKKISLLEQKDLIEDPLLAKIAEVLKIPVEAFQNFDEEQAVNLISCTFSDQSMFNNKVEIQNINPIETILKLHEEKIALYERMLKEKDEMMERMEQLIGK
;
A
#
# COMPACT_ATOMS: atom_id res chain seq x y z
N MET A 1 -2.35 -16.55 -17.97
CA MET A 1 -2.06 -16.00 -19.30
C MET A 1 -1.12 -14.84 -19.08
N ALA A 2 0.03 -14.77 -19.75
CA ALA A 2 0.97 -13.67 -19.55
C ALA A 2 0.28 -12.36 -19.92
N GLN A 3 0.09 -11.47 -18.95
CA GLN A 3 -0.49 -10.15 -19.17
C GLN A 3 0.39 -9.45 -20.21
N LYS A 4 -0.13 -9.29 -21.43
CA LYS A 4 0.64 -8.65 -22.50
C LYS A 4 0.69 -7.17 -22.16
N ILE A 5 1.85 -6.71 -21.67
CA ILE A 5 2.02 -5.33 -21.23
C ILE A 5 1.94 -4.42 -22.45
N HIS A 6 1.01 -3.47 -22.41
CA HIS A 6 0.79 -2.52 -23.50
C HIS A 6 1.46 -1.19 -23.15
N GLN A 7 2.67 -0.98 -23.67
CA GLN A 7 3.50 0.18 -23.37
C GLN A 7 2.84 1.50 -23.81
N GLY A 8 2.18 1.54 -24.98
CA GLY A 8 1.45 2.73 -25.43
C GLY A 8 0.32 3.18 -24.48
N ARG A 9 -0.46 2.23 -23.95
CA ARG A 9 -1.50 2.48 -22.96
C ARG A 9 -0.89 3.00 -21.66
N ASN A 10 0.24 2.45 -21.24
CA ASN A 10 0.97 2.91 -20.05
C ASN A 10 1.45 4.36 -20.24
N VAL A 11 2.03 4.70 -21.40
CA VAL A 11 2.43 6.07 -21.75
C VAL A 11 1.23 7.03 -21.68
N LYS A 12 0.08 6.65 -22.26
CA LYS A 12 -1.15 7.44 -22.18
C LYS A 12 -1.57 7.70 -20.73
N ARG A 13 -1.56 6.67 -19.88
CA ARG A 13 -1.94 6.76 -18.47
C ARG A 13 -1.04 7.71 -17.69
N PHE A 14 0.27 7.57 -17.82
CA PHE A 14 1.22 8.46 -17.16
C PHE A 14 1.09 9.90 -17.65
N ARG A 15 0.89 10.12 -18.94
CA ARG A 15 0.62 11.45 -19.51
C ARG A 15 -0.65 12.08 -18.90
N GLU A 16 -1.74 11.31 -18.81
CA GLU A 16 -3.00 11.76 -18.23
C GLU A 16 -2.87 12.04 -16.72
N MET A 17 -2.13 11.20 -15.99
CA MET A 17 -1.85 11.38 -14.56
C MET A 17 -1.08 12.68 -14.28
N LEU A 18 -0.16 13.05 -15.19
CA LEU A 18 0.58 14.32 -15.13
C LEU A 18 -0.22 15.52 -15.67
N GLY A 19 -1.44 15.30 -16.20
CA GLY A 19 -2.27 16.37 -16.78
C GLY A 19 -1.72 16.95 -18.10
N ILE A 20 -0.82 16.24 -18.77
CA ILE A 20 -0.14 16.72 -19.98
C ILE A 20 -1.02 16.44 -21.21
N LYS A 21 -1.21 17.43 -22.09
CA LYS A 21 -1.94 17.23 -23.35
C LYS A 21 -1.04 16.55 -24.39
N GLN A 22 -1.65 15.80 -25.33
CA GLN A 22 -0.91 15.14 -26.42
C GLN A 22 -0.06 16.13 -27.24
N GLU A 23 -0.54 17.36 -27.42
CA GLU A 23 0.19 18.43 -28.12
C GLU A 23 1.47 18.84 -27.41
N VAL A 24 1.45 18.90 -26.07
CA VAL A 24 2.61 19.26 -25.25
C VAL A 24 3.67 18.15 -25.31
N LEU A 25 3.24 16.90 -25.15
CA LEU A 25 4.14 15.76 -25.29
C LEU A 25 4.76 15.68 -26.69
N ALA A 26 3.98 15.98 -27.73
CA ALA A 26 4.49 16.06 -29.10
C ALA A 26 5.55 17.16 -29.24
N PHE A 27 5.30 18.34 -28.68
CA PHE A 27 6.25 19.45 -28.72
C PHE A 27 7.58 19.09 -28.04
N ASP A 28 7.52 18.44 -26.87
CA ASP A 28 8.72 18.05 -26.11
C ASP A 28 9.50 16.90 -26.76
N LEU A 29 8.85 16.04 -27.55
CA LEU A 29 9.50 14.97 -28.31
C LEU A 29 10.17 15.47 -29.62
N GLY A 30 9.83 16.68 -30.07
CA GLY A 30 10.46 17.36 -31.21
C GLY A 30 9.53 17.59 -32.41
N GLU A 31 10.04 18.33 -33.42
CA GLU A 31 9.24 18.82 -34.56
C GLU A 31 8.61 17.73 -35.44
N GLU A 32 9.17 16.51 -35.42
CA GLU A 32 8.59 15.38 -36.13
C GLU A 32 7.32 14.84 -35.46
N TRP A 33 7.06 15.20 -34.22
CA TRP A 33 5.92 14.71 -33.44
C TRP A 33 4.74 15.67 -33.52
N ASN A 34 3.55 15.09 -33.65
CA ASN A 34 2.31 15.84 -33.61
C ASN A 34 1.25 15.06 -32.83
N GLN A 35 0.15 15.73 -32.48
CA GLN A 35 -0.93 15.14 -31.69
C GLN A 35 -1.44 13.80 -32.27
N LYS A 36 -1.54 13.68 -33.60
CA LYS A 36 -1.96 12.44 -34.28
C LYS A 36 -0.93 11.31 -34.11
N LYS A 37 0.36 11.61 -34.26
CA LYS A 37 1.45 10.63 -34.07
C LYS A 37 1.52 10.14 -32.62
N ILE A 38 1.31 11.02 -31.65
CA ILE A 38 1.22 10.63 -30.23
C ILE A 38 0.01 9.72 -30.01
N SER A 39 -1.16 10.05 -30.56
CA SER A 39 -2.33 9.18 -30.45
C SER A 39 -2.11 7.80 -31.06
N LEU A 40 -1.37 7.70 -32.17
CA LEU A 40 -1.01 6.41 -32.78
C LEU A 40 0.01 5.65 -31.93
N LEU A 41 0.97 6.35 -31.33
CA LEU A 41 1.95 5.76 -30.43
C LEU A 41 1.30 5.17 -29.18
N GLU A 42 0.31 5.88 -28.60
CA GLU A 42 -0.44 5.42 -27.43
C GLU A 42 -1.26 4.14 -27.70
N GLN A 43 -1.56 3.83 -28.98
CA GLN A 43 -2.27 2.61 -29.40
C GLN A 43 -1.33 1.44 -29.71
N LYS A 44 0.00 1.63 -29.67
CA LYS A 44 0.96 0.55 -29.92
C LYS A 44 1.20 -0.28 -28.67
N ASP A 45 1.10 -1.59 -28.81
CA ASP A 45 1.43 -2.55 -27.74
C ASP A 45 2.89 -2.42 -27.30
N LEU A 46 3.81 -2.34 -28.28
CA LEU A 46 5.25 -2.19 -28.07
C LEU A 46 5.75 -0.94 -28.77
N ILE A 47 6.57 -0.18 -28.07
CA ILE A 47 7.26 1.01 -28.55
C ILE A 47 8.74 0.65 -28.68
N GLU A 48 9.41 1.21 -29.69
CA GLU A 48 10.85 1.05 -29.87
C GLU A 48 11.60 1.62 -28.66
N ASP A 49 12.52 0.85 -28.07
CA ASP A 49 13.34 1.26 -26.91
C ASP A 49 13.93 2.67 -26.99
N PRO A 50 14.57 3.12 -28.11
CA PRO A 50 15.12 4.48 -28.18
C PRO A 50 14.04 5.56 -28.09
N LEU A 51 12.82 5.28 -28.54
CA LEU A 51 11.71 6.20 -28.45
C LEU A 51 11.08 6.18 -27.05
N LEU A 52 10.97 5.00 -26.45
CA LEU A 52 10.47 4.85 -25.08
C LEU A 52 11.40 5.56 -24.08
N ALA A 53 12.72 5.49 -24.28
CA ALA A 53 13.71 6.22 -23.50
C ALA A 53 13.54 7.75 -23.59
N LYS A 54 13.28 8.29 -24.79
CA LYS A 54 12.99 9.72 -24.96
C LYS A 54 11.70 10.14 -24.25
N ILE A 55 10.66 9.32 -24.35
CA ILE A 55 9.39 9.59 -23.65
C ILE A 55 9.59 9.56 -22.13
N ALA A 56 10.35 8.59 -21.63
CA ALA A 56 10.73 8.47 -20.23
C ALA A 56 11.50 9.71 -19.73
N GLU A 57 12.43 10.23 -20.52
CA GLU A 57 13.18 11.45 -20.21
C GLU A 57 12.27 12.69 -20.14
N VAL A 58 11.41 12.87 -21.15
CA VAL A 58 10.46 14.00 -21.20
C VAL A 58 9.47 13.96 -20.04
N LEU A 59 8.89 12.79 -19.76
CA LEU A 59 7.93 12.62 -18.67
C LEU A 59 8.60 12.50 -17.30
N LYS A 60 9.94 12.39 -17.24
CA LYS A 60 10.74 12.14 -16.02
C LYS A 60 10.29 10.90 -15.26
N ILE A 61 9.98 9.83 -16.00
CA ILE A 61 9.52 8.54 -15.46
C ILE A 61 10.50 7.47 -15.95
N PRO A 62 10.92 6.52 -15.09
CA PRO A 62 11.81 5.43 -15.50
C PRO A 62 11.20 4.59 -16.64
N VAL A 63 12.03 4.17 -17.60
CA VAL A 63 11.60 3.37 -18.77
C VAL A 63 10.91 2.07 -18.32
N GLU A 64 11.42 1.50 -17.23
CA GLU A 64 10.92 0.30 -16.59
C GLU A 64 9.47 0.43 -16.13
N ALA A 65 9.01 1.65 -15.78
CA ALA A 65 7.62 1.87 -15.43
C ALA A 65 6.72 1.65 -16.63
N PHE A 66 7.09 2.11 -17.84
CA PHE A 66 6.27 1.85 -19.02
C PHE A 66 6.26 0.38 -19.43
N GLN A 67 7.37 -0.34 -19.16
CA GLN A 67 7.54 -1.75 -19.50
C GLN A 67 6.90 -2.71 -18.49
N ASN A 68 6.78 -2.33 -17.22
CA ASN A 68 6.32 -3.22 -16.14
C ASN A 68 5.03 -2.74 -15.45
N PHE A 69 4.46 -1.60 -15.84
CA PHE A 69 3.23 -1.10 -15.23
C PHE A 69 2.04 -1.98 -15.57
N ASP A 70 1.42 -2.49 -14.51
CA ASP A 70 0.16 -3.23 -14.52
C ASP A 70 -0.91 -2.38 -13.82
N GLU A 71 -1.91 -1.96 -14.60
CA GLU A 71 -2.98 -1.07 -14.15
C GLU A 71 -3.80 -1.69 -13.01
N GLU A 72 -4.04 -3.01 -13.06
CA GLU A 72 -4.79 -3.70 -12.01
C GLU A 72 -4.03 -3.70 -10.69
N GLN A 73 -2.71 -3.90 -10.73
CA GLN A 73 -1.86 -3.82 -9.53
C GLN A 73 -1.79 -2.40 -8.96
N ALA A 74 -1.70 -1.39 -9.82
CA ALA A 74 -1.66 0.01 -9.39
C ALA A 74 -2.98 0.47 -8.77
N VAL A 75 -4.12 0.11 -9.38
CA VAL A 75 -5.45 0.43 -8.82
C VAL A 75 -5.70 -0.34 -7.52
N ASN A 76 -5.29 -1.61 -7.43
CA ASN A 76 -5.37 -2.37 -6.18
C ASN A 76 -4.51 -1.75 -5.08
N LEU A 77 -3.30 -1.28 -5.39
CA LEU A 77 -2.44 -0.60 -4.42
C LEU A 77 -3.09 0.69 -3.90
N ILE A 78 -3.62 1.53 -4.79
CA ILE A 78 -4.28 2.79 -4.43
C ILE A 78 -5.56 2.52 -3.63
N SER A 79 -6.41 1.60 -4.10
CA SER A 79 -7.63 1.19 -3.41
C SER A 79 -7.35 0.65 -2.00
N CYS A 80 -6.25 -0.11 -1.86
CA CYS A 80 -5.74 -0.49 -0.56
C CYS A 80 -5.38 0.77 0.24
N THR A 81 -4.40 1.58 -0.16
CA THR A 81 -3.91 2.71 0.66
C THR A 81 -4.96 3.73 1.10
N PHE A 82 -6.08 3.91 0.37
CA PHE A 82 -7.15 4.86 0.72
C PHE A 82 -8.34 4.24 1.46
N SER A 83 -8.33 2.93 1.72
CA SER A 83 -9.31 2.29 2.61
C SER A 83 -8.68 2.13 3.99
N ASP A 84 -9.37 2.60 5.04
CA ASP A 84 -8.96 2.55 6.46
C ASP A 84 -8.70 1.11 7.01
N GLN A 85 -8.74 0.07 6.15
CA GLN A 85 -8.54 -1.35 6.47
C GLN A 85 -7.83 -2.12 5.34
N SER A 86 -6.72 -1.60 4.84
CA SER A 86 -6.08 -2.17 3.66
C SER A 86 -5.08 -3.29 3.95
N MET A 87 -5.58 -4.52 3.99
CA MET A 87 -4.75 -5.73 3.95
C MET A 87 -4.18 -5.91 2.54
N PHE A 88 -2.95 -5.45 2.32
CA PHE A 88 -2.18 -5.77 1.12
C PHE A 88 -1.69 -7.22 1.23
N ASN A 89 -1.99 -8.04 0.22
CA ASN A 89 -1.61 -9.46 0.17
C ASN A 89 -0.12 -9.66 -0.19
N ASN A 90 0.74 -8.85 0.39
CA ASN A 90 2.19 -9.05 0.39
C ASN A 90 2.63 -9.30 1.82
N LYS A 91 3.61 -10.19 1.97
CA LYS A 91 4.35 -10.49 3.20
C LYS A 91 5.02 -9.25 3.80
N VAL A 92 4.23 -8.30 4.29
CA VAL A 92 4.60 -7.53 5.45
C VAL A 92 4.37 -8.54 6.58
N GLU A 93 5.40 -8.82 7.37
CA GLU A 93 5.16 -9.29 8.74
C GLU A 93 4.40 -8.17 9.44
N ILE A 94 3.10 -8.06 9.14
CA ILE A 94 2.16 -7.37 9.98
C ILE A 94 2.22 -8.23 11.22
N GLN A 95 2.96 -7.77 12.22
CA GLN A 95 2.75 -8.27 13.56
C GLN A 95 1.25 -8.16 13.77
N ASN A 96 0.59 -9.32 13.71
CA ASN A 96 -0.85 -9.44 13.79
C ASN A 96 -1.21 -9.20 15.25
N ILE A 97 -1.00 -7.96 15.71
CA ILE A 97 -1.36 -7.50 17.02
C ILE A 97 -2.86 -7.43 16.94
N ASN A 98 -3.52 -8.53 17.30
CA ASN A 98 -4.95 -8.56 17.44
C ASN A 98 -5.28 -7.77 18.72
N PRO A 99 -5.82 -6.55 18.62
CA PRO A 99 -6.06 -5.71 19.79
C PRO A 99 -7.08 -6.38 20.73
N ILE A 100 -7.98 -7.21 20.21
CA ILE A 100 -8.97 -7.95 21.00
C ILE A 100 -8.28 -9.00 21.87
N GLU A 101 -7.34 -9.75 21.32
CA GLU A 101 -6.57 -10.76 22.06
C GLU A 101 -5.73 -10.12 23.17
N THR A 102 -5.15 -8.96 22.88
CA THR A 102 -4.38 -8.18 23.87
C THR A 102 -5.28 -7.69 25.01
N ILE A 103 -6.49 -7.22 24.70
CA ILE A 103 -7.47 -6.79 25.70
C ILE A 103 -7.96 -7.98 26.54
N LEU A 104 -8.20 -9.14 25.91
CA LEU A 104 -8.62 -10.34 26.61
C LEU A 104 -7.57 -10.78 27.63
N LYS A 105 -6.30 -10.82 27.21
CA LYS A 105 -5.17 -11.16 28.08
C LYS A 105 -5.02 -10.18 29.24
N LEU A 106 -5.16 -8.86 28.99
CA LEU A 106 -5.16 -7.86 30.06
C LEU A 106 -6.32 -8.06 31.05
N HIS A 107 -7.47 -8.53 30.58
CA HIS A 107 -8.61 -8.82 31.44
C HIS A 107 -8.36 -10.05 32.32
N GLU A 108 -7.80 -11.11 31.75
CA GLU A 108 -7.40 -12.32 32.49
C GLU A 108 -6.33 -12.02 33.55
N GLU A 109 -5.29 -11.27 33.19
CA GLU A 109 -4.24 -10.84 34.13
C GLU A 109 -4.81 -9.98 35.26
N LYS A 110 -5.75 -9.09 34.95
CA LYS A 110 -6.46 -8.27 35.94
C LYS A 110 -7.29 -9.10 36.91
N ILE A 111 -8.02 -10.12 36.43
CA ILE A 111 -8.81 -11.03 37.28
C ILE A 111 -7.88 -11.80 38.22
N ALA A 112 -6.79 -12.38 37.69
CA ALA A 112 -5.82 -13.12 38.49
C ALA A 112 -5.15 -12.24 39.58
N LEU A 113 -4.88 -10.97 39.26
CA LEU A 113 -4.36 -10.01 40.23
C LEU A 113 -5.37 -9.73 41.36
N TYR A 114 -6.65 -9.58 41.03
CA TYR A 114 -7.69 -9.38 42.04
C TYR A 114 -7.89 -10.59 42.94
N GLU A 115 -7.84 -11.81 42.40
CA GLU A 115 -7.90 -13.03 43.20
C GLU A 115 -6.73 -13.12 44.19
N ARG A 116 -5.51 -12.79 43.76
CA ARG A 116 -4.33 -12.74 44.64
C ARG A 116 -4.46 -11.67 45.73
N MET A 117 -4.95 -10.50 45.38
CA MET A 117 -5.12 -9.40 46.33
C MET A 117 -6.22 -9.70 47.36
N LEU A 118 -7.30 -10.38 46.95
CA LEU A 118 -8.33 -10.86 47.88
C LEU A 118 -7.75 -11.90 48.85
N LYS A 119 -6.99 -12.87 48.32
CA LYS A 119 -6.32 -13.87 49.16
C LYS A 119 -5.33 -13.23 50.15
N GLU A 120 -4.54 -12.27 49.72
CA GLU A 120 -3.61 -11.54 50.60
C GLU A 120 -4.36 -10.75 51.67
N LYS A 121 -5.52 -10.17 51.34
CA LYS A 121 -6.40 -9.53 52.33
C LYS A 121 -6.96 -10.52 53.33
N ASP A 122 -7.42 -11.69 52.89
CA ASP A 122 -7.94 -12.73 53.78
C ASP A 122 -6.85 -13.24 54.73
N GLU A 123 -5.64 -13.50 54.22
CA GLU A 123 -4.49 -13.89 55.05
C GLU A 123 -4.08 -12.79 56.03
N MET A 124 -4.16 -11.51 55.63
CA MET A 124 -3.89 -10.38 56.51
C MET A 124 -4.95 -10.24 57.61
N MET A 125 -6.23 -10.45 57.27
CA MET A 125 -7.32 -10.46 58.25
C MET A 125 -7.16 -11.61 59.24
N GLU A 126 -6.83 -12.82 58.78
CA GLU A 126 -6.59 -13.96 59.66
C GLU A 126 -5.43 -13.69 60.64
N ARG A 127 -4.31 -13.12 60.17
CA ARG A 127 -3.21 -12.69 61.04
C ARG A 127 -3.65 -11.64 62.05
N MET A 128 -4.48 -10.68 61.64
CA MET A 128 -5.03 -9.66 62.54
C MET A 128 -5.96 -10.26 63.59
N GLU A 129 -6.84 -11.21 63.21
CA GLU A 129 -7.72 -11.93 64.14
C GLU A 129 -6.90 -12.73 65.17
N GLN A 130 -5.85 -13.42 64.73
CA GLN A 130 -4.91 -14.13 65.62
C GLN A 130 -4.22 -13.19 66.62
N LEU A 131 -3.84 -11.98 66.20
CA LEU A 131 -3.21 -10.97 67.08
C LEU A 131 -4.19 -10.32 68.06
N ILE A 132 -5.47 -10.21 67.68
CA ILE A 132 -6.53 -9.62 68.51
C ILE A 132 -7.03 -10.63 69.57
N GLY A 133 -6.67 -11.91 69.47
CA GLY A 133 -6.85 -12.89 70.55
C GLY A 133 -8.32 -13.18 70.87
N LYS A 134 -9.11 -13.50 69.85
CA LYS A 134 -10.37 -14.25 70.01
C LYS A 134 -10.18 -15.70 69.59
#